data_AF-A0A8C3I2L8-F1
#
_entry.id   AF-A0A8C3I2L8-F1
#
_cell.length_a   1.000
_cell.length_b   1.000
_cell.length_c   1.000
_cell.angle_alpha   90.00
_cell.angle_beta   90.00
_cell.angle_gamma   90.00
#
_symmetry.space_group_name_H-M   'P 1'
#
loop_
_entity.id
_entity.type
_entity.pdbx_description
1 polymer ?
#
loop_
_entity_poly.entity_id
_entity_poly.type
_entity_poly.pdbx_seq_one_letter_code
_entity_poly.pdbx_strand_id
1 'polypeptide(L)'
;GAVGALNRLPDELLALILSWVPGRALVTRCRLVCRRWRDLIDGPTVWRLQAAARLCPSPQWSRIGLLEPFGRNLVRNPCGQGGCRTGRGRLWEGVRKGG
;
A
#
# COMPACT_ATOMS: atom_id res chain seq x y z
N GLY A 1 11.02 -31.77 -0.75
CA GLY A 1 10.35 -31.07 -1.87
C GLY A 1 9.78 -29.74 -1.39
N ALA A 2 9.52 -28.79 -2.31
CA ALA A 2 9.14 -27.39 -1.99
C ALA A 2 7.95 -27.26 -1.04
N VAL A 3 6.94 -28.15 -1.15
CA VAL A 3 5.77 -28.17 -0.26
C VAL A 3 6.17 -28.42 1.21
N GLY A 4 7.17 -29.27 1.44
CA GLY A 4 7.68 -29.57 2.78
C GLY A 4 8.45 -28.39 3.40
N ALA A 5 9.04 -27.51 2.58
CA ALA A 5 9.67 -26.29 3.07
C ALA A 5 8.62 -25.23 3.45
N LEU A 6 7.59 -25.04 2.61
CA LEU A 6 6.48 -24.12 2.91
C LEU A 6 5.73 -24.50 4.18
N ASN A 7 5.59 -25.80 4.45
CA ASN A 7 4.88 -26.29 5.64
C ASN A 7 5.65 -26.09 6.96
N ARG A 8 6.89 -25.57 6.93
CA ARG A 8 7.66 -25.17 8.11
C ARG A 8 7.55 -23.68 8.45
N LEU A 9 7.00 -22.87 7.54
CA LEU A 9 6.76 -21.46 7.81
C LEU A 9 5.73 -21.30 8.93
N PRO A 10 5.72 -20.18 9.68
CA PRO A 10 4.59 -19.75 10.50
C PRO A 10 3.31 -19.57 9.68
N ASP A 11 2.14 -19.66 10.33
CA ASP A 11 0.83 -19.57 9.68
C ASP A 11 0.62 -18.23 9.00
N GLU A 12 1.13 -17.14 9.56
CA GLU A 12 1.01 -15.78 9.03
C GLU A 12 1.74 -15.65 7.69
N LEU A 13 2.96 -16.20 7.60
CA LEU A 13 3.75 -16.17 6.38
C LEU A 13 3.16 -17.09 5.31
N LEU A 14 2.67 -18.26 5.69
CA LEU A 14 2.00 -19.17 4.77
C LEU A 14 0.70 -18.54 4.23
N ALA A 15 -0.11 -17.93 5.09
CA ALA A 15 -1.33 -17.22 4.69
C ALA A 15 -1.01 -16.03 3.77
N LEU A 16 0.07 -15.29 4.04
CA LEU A 16 0.53 -14.22 3.17
C LEU A 16 0.88 -14.75 1.78
N ILE A 17 1.66 -15.84 1.68
CA ILE A 17 2.00 -16.46 0.39
C ILE A 17 0.74 -16.91 -0.34
N LEU A 18 -0.17 -17.60 0.36
CA LEU A 18 -1.43 -18.07 -0.21
C LEU A 18 -2.31 -16.90 -0.70
N SER A 19 -2.23 -15.73 -0.09
CA SER A 19 -3.00 -14.56 -0.52
C SER A 19 -2.64 -14.08 -1.94
N TRP A 20 -1.45 -14.42 -2.44
CA TRP A 20 -1.06 -14.09 -3.83
C TRP A 20 -1.65 -15.05 -4.88
N VAL A 21 -2.23 -16.18 -4.45
CA VAL A 21 -2.79 -17.19 -5.36
C VAL A 21 -4.25 -16.83 -5.70
N PRO A 22 -4.68 -16.91 -6.98
CA PRO A 22 -6.07 -16.64 -7.34
C PRO A 22 -7.07 -17.47 -6.53
N GLY A 23 -8.14 -16.83 -6.03
CA GLY A 23 -9.13 -17.46 -5.14
C GLY A 23 -9.69 -18.80 -5.64
N ARG A 24 -9.93 -18.93 -6.94
CA ARG A 24 -10.38 -20.20 -7.54
C ARG A 24 -9.35 -21.33 -7.36
N ALA A 25 -8.06 -21.05 -7.51
CA ALA A 25 -7.00 -22.04 -7.32
C ALA A 25 -6.81 -22.39 -5.83
N LEU A 26 -7.02 -21.43 -4.92
CA LEU A 26 -7.01 -21.71 -3.48
C LEU A 26 -8.04 -22.79 -3.11
N VAL A 27 -9.29 -22.60 -3.53
CA VAL A 27 -10.40 -23.50 -3.17
C VAL A 27 -10.30 -24.85 -3.89
N THR A 28 -9.89 -24.88 -5.16
CA THR A 28 -9.90 -26.11 -5.97
C THR A 28 -8.63 -26.94 -5.88
N ARG A 29 -7.48 -26.33 -5.54
CA ARG A 29 -6.17 -27.01 -5.55
C ARG A 29 -5.44 -26.88 -4.22
N CYS A 30 -5.24 -25.66 -3.72
CA CYS A 30 -4.41 -25.45 -2.52
C CYS A 30 -5.03 -26.06 -1.26
N ARG A 31 -6.36 -26.01 -1.14
CA ARG A 31 -7.14 -26.61 -0.04
C ARG A 31 -6.95 -28.14 0.08
N LEU A 32 -6.47 -28.80 -0.98
CA LEU A 32 -6.25 -30.24 -1.03
C LEU A 32 -4.82 -30.65 -0.67
N VAL A 33 -3.90 -29.70 -0.50
CA VAL A 33 -2.47 -29.97 -0.26
C VAL A 33 -2.24 -30.66 1.08
N CYS A 34 -2.75 -30.08 2.17
CA CYS A 34 -2.71 -30.68 3.50
C CYS A 34 -3.77 -30.05 4.42
N ARG A 35 -3.99 -30.62 5.62
CA ARG A 35 -4.94 -30.09 6.61
C ARG A 35 -4.64 -28.64 6.99
N ARG A 36 -3.37 -28.33 7.25
CA ARG A 36 -2.94 -26.97 7.62
C ARG A 36 -3.29 -25.91 6.56
N TRP A 37 -3.09 -26.23 5.28
CA TRP A 37 -3.47 -25.32 4.18
C TRP A 37 -4.98 -25.15 4.10
N ARG A 38 -5.74 -26.22 4.30
CA ARG A 38 -7.20 -26.17 4.36
C ARG A 38 -7.68 -25.25 5.47
N ASP A 39 -7.14 -25.41 6.68
CA ASP A 39 -7.56 -24.63 7.85
C ASP A 39 -7.30 -23.12 7.63
N LEU A 40 -6.17 -22.75 7.02
CA LEU A 40 -5.86 -21.36 6.66
C LEU A 40 -6.76 -20.80 5.56
N ILE A 41 -7.12 -21.62 4.55
CA ILE A 41 -7.98 -21.22 3.42
C ILE A 41 -9.45 -21.11 3.86
N ASP A 42 -9.88 -21.97 4.77
CA ASP A 42 -11.24 -21.96 5.32
C ASP A 42 -11.41 -20.82 6.35
N GLY A 43 -10.30 -20.35 6.95
CA GLY A 43 -10.25 -19.17 7.80
C GLY A 43 -10.27 -17.84 7.02
N PRO A 44 -10.49 -16.70 7.71
CA PRO A 44 -10.66 -15.40 7.06
C PRO A 44 -9.34 -14.75 6.60
N THR A 45 -8.19 -15.16 7.13
CA THR A 45 -6.92 -14.43 7.02
C THR A 45 -6.47 -14.26 5.57
N VAL A 46 -6.47 -15.34 4.78
CA VAL A 46 -6.06 -15.29 3.36
C VAL A 46 -6.95 -14.33 2.56
N TRP A 47 -8.26 -14.42 2.77
CA TRP A 47 -9.25 -13.59 2.07
C TRP A 47 -9.18 -12.11 2.47
N ARG A 48 -8.93 -11.81 3.75
CA ARG A 48 -8.69 -10.44 4.22
C ARG A 48 -7.44 -9.83 3.60
N LEU A 49 -6.35 -10.58 3.51
CA LEU A 49 -5.12 -10.12 2.85
C LEU A 49 -5.35 -9.85 1.36
N GLN A 50 -6.09 -10.71 0.66
CA GLN A 50 -6.49 -10.47 -0.73
C GLN A 50 -7.35 -9.24 -0.91
N ALA A 51 -8.34 -9.05 -0.03
CA ALA A 51 -9.20 -7.87 -0.06
C ALA A 51 -8.40 -6.59 0.20
N ALA A 52 -7.54 -6.59 1.22
CA ALA A 52 -6.67 -5.45 1.54
C ALA A 52 -5.77 -5.06 0.36
N ALA A 53 -5.16 -6.04 -0.32
CA ALA A 53 -4.31 -5.78 -1.48
C ALA A 53 -5.08 -5.17 -2.67
N ARG A 54 -6.39 -5.46 -2.79
CA ARG A 54 -7.26 -4.89 -3.84
C ARG A 54 -7.77 -3.50 -3.50
N LEU A 55 -8.11 -3.27 -2.24
CA LEU A 55 -8.68 -2.01 -1.76
C LEU A 55 -7.61 -0.95 -1.56
N CYS A 56 -6.39 -1.36 -1.21
CA CYS A 56 -5.25 -0.49 -0.97
C CYS A 56 -4.11 -0.93 -1.90
N PRO A 57 -4.01 -0.37 -3.12
CA PRO A 57 -2.84 -0.60 -3.96
C PRO A 57 -1.59 -0.24 -3.18
N SER A 58 -0.56 -1.09 -3.24
CA SER A 58 0.68 -0.84 -2.51
C SER A 58 1.19 0.57 -2.82
N PRO A 59 1.27 1.46 -1.82
CA PRO A 59 1.83 2.78 -2.06
C PRO A 59 3.31 2.61 -2.40
N GLN A 60 3.85 3.54 -3.19
CA GLN A 60 5.29 3.56 -3.49
C GLN A 60 6.02 4.06 -2.23
N TRP A 61 6.20 3.15 -1.26
CA TRP A 61 6.79 3.46 0.05
C TRP A 61 8.18 4.09 -0.09
N SER A 62 8.98 3.67 -1.07
CA SER A 62 10.26 4.29 -1.40
C SER A 62 10.13 5.77 -1.76
N ARG A 63 9.12 6.15 -2.55
CA ARG A 63 8.85 7.57 -2.88
C ARG A 63 8.32 8.34 -1.68
N ILE A 64 7.47 7.74 -0.87
CA ILE A 64 6.95 8.38 0.34
C ILE A 64 8.09 8.67 1.31
N GLY A 65 8.99 7.71 1.54
CA GLY A 65 10.16 7.89 2.38
C GLY A 65 11.17 8.90 1.81
N LEU A 66 11.41 8.88 0.50
CA LEU A 66 12.37 9.79 -0.14
C LEU A 66 11.85 11.24 -0.24
N LEU A 67 10.58 11.42 -0.60
CA LEU A 67 10.01 12.75 -0.86
C LEU A 67 9.50 13.44 0.41
N GLU A 68 9.35 12.68 1.50
CA GLU A 68 8.68 13.07 2.75
C GLU A 68 7.51 14.01 2.47
N PRO A 69 6.51 13.56 1.69
CA PRO A 69 5.47 14.44 1.16
C PRO A 69 4.54 14.97 2.27
N PHE A 70 4.52 14.31 3.43
CA PHE A 70 3.70 14.66 4.58
C PHE A 70 4.51 15.46 5.60
N GLY A 71 3.83 16.21 6.47
CA GLY A 71 4.49 16.92 7.59
C GLY A 71 5.21 18.21 7.21
N ARG A 72 5.00 18.75 6.00
CA ARG A 72 5.54 20.04 5.56
C ARG A 72 4.44 20.97 5.05
N ASN A 73 4.65 22.28 5.17
CA ASN A 73 3.72 23.24 4.61
C ASN A 73 3.79 23.22 3.07
N LEU A 74 2.67 22.90 2.43
CA LEU A 74 2.54 22.87 0.98
C LEU A 74 2.17 24.24 0.40
N VAL A 75 1.68 25.16 1.24
CA VAL A 75 1.46 26.56 0.87
C VAL A 75 2.80 27.22 0.66
N ARG A 76 3.01 27.77 -0.54
CA ARG A 76 4.21 28.54 -0.84
C ARG A 76 4.14 29.91 -0.19
N ASN A 77 5.25 30.34 0.41
CA ASN A 77 5.42 31.67 1.01
C ASN A 77 4.32 32.06 2.02
N PRO A 78 3.88 31.19 2.95
CA PRO A 78 2.71 31.45 3.80
C PRO A 78 2.78 32.76 4.60
N CYS A 79 3.99 33.23 4.93
CA CYS A 79 4.22 34.45 5.71
C CYS A 79 4.62 35.68 4.85
N GLY A 80 4.56 35.58 3.53
CA GLY A 80 4.84 36.71 2.63
C GLY A 80 6.31 37.16 2.55
N GLN A 81 7.23 36.52 3.29
CA GLN A 81 8.66 36.89 3.34
C GLN A 81 9.36 36.85 1.98
N GLY A 82 8.90 36.00 1.05
CA GLY A 82 9.41 35.93 -0.32
C GLY A 82 8.90 37.05 -1.25
N GLY A 83 8.05 37.95 -0.76
CA GLY A 83 7.41 39.02 -1.53
C GLY A 83 6.38 38.52 -2.55
N CYS A 84 5.73 39.46 -3.24
CA CYS A 84 4.86 39.17 -4.38
C CYS A 84 5.62 39.37 -5.69
N ARG A 85 6.21 38.29 -6.23
CA ARG A 85 6.82 38.30 -7.56
C ARG A 85 5.78 38.02 -8.64
N THR A 86 5.79 38.80 -9.72
CA THR A 86 5.04 38.57 -10.97
C THR A 86 5.92 37.81 -11.97
N GLY A 87 5.36 36.82 -12.67
CA GLY A 87 6.07 36.03 -13.70
C GLY A 87 6.48 34.62 -13.29
N ARG A 88 7.39 33.99 -14.04
CA ARG A 88 7.86 32.60 -13.80
C ARG A 88 8.60 32.54 -12.45
N GLY A 89 8.17 31.67 -11.53
CA GLY A 89 8.66 31.64 -10.14
C GLY A 89 7.80 32.40 -9.13
N ARG A 90 6.59 32.81 -9.53
CA ARG A 90 5.55 33.34 -8.65
C ARG A 90 5.25 32.40 -7.47
N LEU A 91 5.24 32.98 -6.27
CA LEU A 91 4.89 32.27 -5.03
C LEU A 91 3.39 32.41 -4.67
N TRP A 92 2.70 33.39 -5.25
CA TRP A 92 1.27 33.69 -5.03
C TRP A 92 0.55 33.99 -6.33
N GLU A 93 -0.55 33.27 -6.61
CA GLU A 93 -1.38 33.44 -7.80
C GLU A 93 -2.76 34.03 -7.46
N GLY A 94 -3.36 34.77 -8.39
CA GLY A 94 -4.67 35.42 -8.17
C GLY A 94 -4.67 36.64 -7.24
N VAL A 95 -3.51 37.21 -6.91
CA VAL A 95 -3.40 38.38 -6.03
C VAL A 95 -4.08 39.61 -6.65
N ARG A 96 -5.06 40.20 -5.94
CA ARG A 96 -5.66 41.51 -6.26
C ARG A 96 -5.14 42.54 -5.26
N LYS A 97 -4.52 43.62 -5.74
CA LYS A 97 -4.19 44.79 -4.90
C LYS A 97 -5.36 45.77 -4.97
N GLY A 98 -6.00 46.02 -3.84
CA GLY A 98 -7.00 47.07 -3.69
C GLY A 98 -6.34 48.31 -3.10
N GLY A 99 -6.55 49.45 -3.75
CA GLY A 99 -6.05 50.78 -3.39
C GLY A 99 -6.62 51.78 -4.38
#